data_AF-A0A840ZKX7-F1
#
_entry.id   AF-A0A840ZKX7-F1
#
_cell.length_a   1.000
_cell.length_b   1.000
_cell.length_c   1.000
_cell.angle_alpha   90.00
_cell.angle_beta   90.00
_cell.angle_gamma   90.00
#
_symmetry.space_group_name_H-M   'P 1'
#
loop_
_entity.id
_entity.type
_entity.pdbx_description
1 polymer ?
#
loop_
_entity_poly.entity_id
_entity_poly.type
_entity_poly.pdbx_seq_one_letter_code
_entity_poly.pdbx_strand_id
1 'polypeptide(L)' 'MKDDDKNLDKQTVEQARQRRLVAMHLQDIEDNPLDAGEIAMFEMFEREGWPHEKRRAYILDRARSASLVPAAE' A
#
# COMPACT_ATOMS: atom_id res chain seq x y z
N MET A 1 -2.25 -20.88 11.83
CA MET A 1 -1.11 -21.01 10.90
C MET A 1 -0.60 -19.59 10.73
N LYS A 2 0.62 -19.29 11.19
CA LYS A 2 1.21 -17.97 11.05
C LYS A 2 1.98 -17.97 9.73
N ASP A 3 1.26 -17.70 8.64
CA ASP A 3 1.83 -17.56 7.31
C ASP A 3 2.40 -16.14 7.08
N ASP A 4 2.41 -15.31 8.13
CA ASP A 4 2.72 -13.88 8.15
C ASP A 4 4.15 -13.51 7.70
N ASP A 5 5.07 -14.48 7.65
CA ASP A 5 6.50 -14.23 7.41
C ASP A 5 6.94 -14.61 5.98
N LYS A 6 6.11 -15.36 5.24
CA LYS A 6 6.46 -15.74 3.87
C LYS A 6 5.95 -14.71 2.89
N ASN A 7 6.83 -14.37 1.95
CA ASN A 7 6.48 -13.52 0.83
C ASN A 7 5.35 -14.14 0.00
N LEU A 8 4.47 -13.30 -0.54
CA LEU A 8 3.39 -13.74 -1.41
C LEU A 8 3.93 -14.40 -2.68
N ASP A 9 3.19 -15.38 -3.18
CA ASP A 9 3.48 -16.00 -4.47
C ASP A 9 3.22 -15.03 -5.64
N LYS A 10 3.78 -15.33 -6.82
CA LYS A 10 3.63 -14.51 -8.02
C LYS A 10 2.18 -14.26 -8.43
N GLN A 11 1.32 -15.27 -8.35
CA GLN A 11 -0.09 -15.13 -8.68
C GLN A 11 -0.77 -14.14 -7.72
N THR A 12 -0.48 -14.25 -6.43
CA THR A 12 -1.04 -13.36 -5.42
C THR A 12 -0.51 -11.92 -5.57
N VAL A 13 0.75 -11.74 -5.98
CA VAL A 13 1.31 -10.42 -6.33
C VAL A 13 0.59 -9.79 -7.53
N GLU A 14 0.37 -10.56 -8.60
CA GLU A 14 -0.36 -10.05 -9.77
C GLU A 14 -1.81 -9.68 -9.43
N GLN A 15 -2.48 -10.49 -8.59
CA GLN A 15 -3.81 -10.14 -8.07
C GLN A 15 -3.79 -8.87 -7.23
N ALA A 16 -2.76 -8.66 -6.40
CA ALA A 16 -2.59 -7.43 -5.64
C ALA A 16 -2.41 -6.20 -6.56
N ARG A 17 -1.65 -6.36 -7.65
CA ARG A 17 -1.48 -5.32 -8.68
C ARG A 17 -2.79 -4.93 -9.34
N GLN A 18 -3.57 -5.92 -9.79
CA GLN A 18 -4.87 -5.66 -10.40
C GLN A 18 -5.82 -4.94 -9.43
N ARG A 19 -5.85 -5.36 -8.16
CA ARG A 19 -6.65 -4.69 -7.12
C ARG A 19 -6.22 -3.24 -6.91
N ARG A 20 -4.91 -2.95 -6.91
CA ARG A 20 -4.39 -1.58 -6.77
C ARG A 20 -4.83 -0.69 -7.94
N LEU A 21 -4.78 -1.18 -9.17
CA LEU A 21 -5.22 -0.41 -10.35
C LEU A 21 -6.72 -0.07 -10.29
N VAL A 22 -7.56 -1.04 -9.90
CA VAL A 22 -9.00 -0.81 -9.72
C VAL A 22 -9.24 0.19 -8.59
N ALA A 23 -8.60 0.02 -7.44
CA ALA A 23 -8.75 0.94 -6.31
C ALA A 23 -8.29 2.36 -6.65
N MET A 24 -7.17 2.52 -7.37
CA MET A 24 -6.68 3.82 -7.84
C MET A 24 -7.71 4.51 -8.74
N HIS A 25 -8.34 3.76 -9.66
CA HIS A 25 -9.40 4.33 -10.50
C HIS A 25 -10.64 4.74 -9.71
N LEU A 26 -11.03 3.96 -8.69
CA LEU A 26 -12.16 4.33 -7.82
C LEU A 26 -11.86 5.62 -7.05
N GLN A 27 -10.65 5.76 -6.52
CA GLN A 27 -10.23 6.96 -5.80
C GLN A 27 -10.19 8.21 -6.71
N ASP A 28 -9.79 8.06 -7.96
CA ASP A 28 -9.84 9.11 -8.98
C ASP A 28 -11.27 9.61 -9.25
N ILE A 29 -12.25 8.68 -9.33
CA ILE A 29 -13.68 9.02 -9.46
C ILE A 29 -14.20 9.80 -8.24
N GLU A 30 -13.64 9.54 -7.05
CA GLU A 30 -14.00 10.20 -5.80
C GLU A 30 -13.26 11.53 -5.57
N ASP A 31 -12.59 12.08 -6.59
CA ASP A 31 -11.77 13.31 -6.50
C ASP A 31 -10.64 13.20 -5.44
N ASN A 32 -10.19 11.98 -5.15
CA ASN A 32 -9.11 11.69 -4.19
C ASN A 32 -8.00 10.85 -4.85
N PRO A 33 -7.38 11.31 -5.95
CA PRO A 33 -6.37 10.53 -6.63
C PRO A 33 -5.15 10.29 -5.73
N LEU A 34 -4.57 9.10 -5.83
CA LEU A 34 -3.33 8.78 -5.11
C LEU A 34 -2.17 9.62 -5.65
N ASP A 35 -1.32 10.12 -4.74
CA ASP A 35 -0.10 10.82 -5.13
C ASP A 35 1.00 9.84 -5.59
N ALA A 36 2.03 10.37 -6.27
CA ALA A 36 3.12 9.55 -6.82
C ALA A 36 3.86 8.72 -5.75
N GLY A 37 4.02 9.25 -4.54
CA GLY A 37 4.62 8.58 -3.40
C GLY A 37 3.73 7.47 -2.82
N GLU A 38 2.41 7.66 -2.80
CA GLU A 38 1.45 6.60 -2.46
C GLU A 38 1.48 5.45 -3.47
N ILE A 39 1.47 5.78 -4.77
CA ILE A 39 1.58 4.79 -5.85
C ILE A 39 2.88 4.00 -5.71
N ALA A 40 4.02 4.68 -5.56
CA ALA A 40 5.32 4.03 -5.40
C ALA A 40 5.39 3.13 -4.16
N MET A 41 4.71 3.51 -3.07
CA MET A 41 4.60 2.68 -1.86
C MET A 41 3.83 1.38 -2.13
N PHE A 42 2.69 1.43 -2.82
CA PHE A 42 1.95 0.22 -3.18
C PHE A 42 2.75 -0.67 -4.14
N GLU A 43 3.43 -0.07 -5.12
CA GLU A 43 4.29 -0.79 -6.06
C GLU A 43 5.46 -1.50 -5.37
N MET A 44 6.04 -0.89 -4.35
CA MET A 44 7.03 -1.54 -3.50
C MET A 44 6.46 -2.77 -2.81
N PHE A 45 5.25 -2.70 -2.24
CA PHE A 45 4.62 -3.85 -1.57
C PHE A 45 4.37 -5.02 -2.53
N GLU A 46 3.97 -4.72 -3.77
CA GLU A 46 3.77 -5.71 -4.82
C GLU A 46 5.10 -6.34 -5.25
N ARG A 47 6.09 -5.50 -5.59
CA ARG A 47 7.44 -5.94 -6.01
C ARG A 47 8.11 -6.80 -4.96
N GLU A 48 8.03 -6.37 -3.70
CA GLU A 48 8.61 -7.09 -2.59
C GLU A 48 7.73 -8.22 -2.09
N GLY A 49 6.51 -8.40 -2.60
CA GLY A 49 5.59 -9.48 -2.25
C GLY A 49 5.04 -9.45 -0.83
N TRP A 50 4.98 -8.27 -0.20
CA TRP A 50 4.65 -8.19 1.23
C TRP A 50 3.25 -8.75 1.53
N PRO A 51 3.07 -9.52 2.62
CA PRO A 51 1.75 -9.93 3.08
C PRO A 51 0.95 -8.74 3.65
N HIS A 52 -0.37 -8.89 3.71
CA HIS A 52 -1.29 -7.82 4.12
C HIS A 52 -0.96 -7.23 5.50
N GLU A 53 -0.57 -8.06 6.45
CA GLU A 53 -0.27 -7.62 7.82
C GLU A 53 0.98 -6.73 7.88
N LYS A 54 2.02 -7.08 7.11
CA LYS A 54 3.24 -6.27 6.99
C LYS A 54 2.95 -4.92 6.32
N ARG A 55 2.14 -4.91 5.25
CA ARG A 55 1.71 -3.65 4.59
C ARG A 55 0.95 -2.76 5.56
N ARG A 56 -0.02 -3.33 6.29
CA ARG A 56 -0.82 -2.59 7.27
C ARG A 56 0.05 -2.00 8.38
N ALA A 57 0.98 -2.78 8.93
CA ALA A 57 1.90 -2.29 9.95
C ALA A 57 2.74 -1.11 9.44
N TYR A 58 3.26 -1.19 8.22
CA TYR A 58 4.03 -0.12 7.61
C TYR A 58 3.22 1.16 7.38
N ILE A 59 2.00 1.05 6.84
CA ILE A 59 1.13 2.21 6.60
C ILE A 59 0.79 2.90 7.94
N LEU A 60 0.47 2.13 8.98
CA LEU A 60 0.16 2.68 10.31
C LEU A 60 1.38 3.36 10.96
N ASP A 61 2.58 2.81 10.76
CA ASP A 61 3.83 3.42 11.24
C ASP A 61 4.14 4.73 10.50
N ARG A 62 4.01 4.73 9.17
CA ARG A 62 4.16 5.93 8.33
C ARG A 62 3.14 7.01 8.70
N ALA A 63 1.87 6.64 8.86
CA ALA A 63 0.81 7.58 9.22
C ALA A 63 1.04 8.21 10.61
N ARG A 64 1.47 7.40 11.59
CA ARG A 64 1.88 7.92 12.91
C ARG A 64 3.04 8.89 12.79
N SER A 65 4.06 8.56 12.01
CA SER A 65 5.22 9.43 11.79
C SER A 65 4.85 10.73 11.08
N ALA A 66 3.96 10.69 10.08
CA ALA A 66 3.46 11.87 9.39
C ALA A 66 2.61 12.76 10.31
N SER A 67 1.80 12.17 11.19
CA SER A 67 0.99 12.93 12.16
C SER A 67 1.80 13.64 13.24
N LEU A 68 3.10 13.31 13.39
CA LEU A 68 4.01 13.95 14.34
C LEU A 68 4.74 15.17 13.72
N VAL A 69 4.58 15.43 12.42
CA VAL A 69 5.06 16.65 11.77
C VAL A 69 3.88 17.62 11.70
N PRO A 70 3.89 18.77 12.41
CA PRO A 70 2.79 19.71 12.31
C PRO A 70 2.73 20.27 10.89
N ALA A 71 1.55 20.24 10.29
CA ALA A 71 1.21 21.00 9.09
C ALA A 71 1.39 22.49 9.43
N ALA A 72 2.58 23.01 9.17
CA ALA A 72 2.89 24.43 9.21
C ALA A 72 3.35 24.82 7.81
N GLU A 73 2.38 25.11 6.94
CA GLU A 73 2.50 26.05 5.82
C GLU A 73 1.21 26.86 5.74
#